data_AF-A5TXS4-F1
#
_entry.id   AF-A5TXS4-F1
#
_cell.length_a   1.000
_cell.length_b   1.000
_cell.length_c   1.000
_cell.angle_alpha   90.00
_cell.angle_beta   90.00
_cell.angle_gamma   90.00
#
_symmetry.space_group_name_H-M   'P 1'
#
loop_
_entity.id
_entity.type
_entity.pdbx_description
1 polymer ?
#
loop_
_entity_poly.entity_id
_entity_poly.type
_entity_poly.pdbx_seq_one_letter_code
_entity_poly.pdbx_strand_id
1 'polypeptide(L)'
;MESICRSKQAPFLKTFSMINGKWKLRILYELACEKILRYSELKRNLTPITHKMLSTQLKELEEDGIIIRKEYPQVPPKVEYSLSEKGISFIPIIDAMCDWGKIN
;
A
#
# COMPACT_ATOMS: atom_id res chain seq x y z
N MET A 1 -7.14 -4.65 -27.88
CA MET A 1 -7.10 -5.49 -26.67
C MET A 1 -5.63 -5.81 -26.43
N GLU A 2 -4.95 -4.99 -25.63
CA GLU A 2 -3.52 -5.20 -25.39
C GLU A 2 -3.32 -6.56 -24.72
N SER A 3 -2.54 -7.40 -25.39
CA SER A 3 -2.31 -8.78 -24.98
C SER A 3 -1.63 -8.80 -23.62
N ILE A 4 -2.18 -9.56 -22.67
CA ILE A 4 -1.46 -9.96 -21.47
C ILE A 4 -0.16 -10.63 -21.93
N CYS A 5 0.96 -9.94 -21.75
CA CYS A 5 2.28 -10.43 -22.17
C CYS A 5 2.74 -11.49 -21.17
N ARG A 6 2.80 -12.75 -21.60
CA ARG A 6 3.26 -13.86 -20.77
C ARG A 6 4.79 -14.03 -20.90
N SER A 7 5.54 -13.23 -20.16
CA SER A 7 7.01 -13.32 -20.08
C SER A 7 7.49 -13.21 -18.64
N LYS A 8 8.69 -13.74 -18.34
CA LYS A 8 9.30 -13.66 -16.98
C LYS A 8 9.63 -12.22 -16.55
N GLN A 9 9.69 -11.28 -17.49
CA GLN A 9 9.95 -9.85 -17.25
C GLN A 9 8.71 -9.00 -17.53
N ALA A 10 7.52 -9.62 -17.56
CA ALA A 10 6.30 -8.91 -17.86
C ALA A 10 6.08 -7.77 -16.84
N PRO A 11 5.67 -6.56 -17.29
CA PRO A 11 5.34 -5.46 -16.40
C PRO A 11 4.35 -5.87 -15.31
N PHE A 12 3.41 -6.77 -15.64
CA PHE A 12 2.49 -7.38 -14.69
C PHE A 12 3.20 -8.04 -13.50
N LEU A 13 4.24 -8.85 -13.74
CA LEU A 13 4.97 -9.55 -12.67
C LEU A 13 5.75 -8.56 -11.79
N LYS A 14 6.28 -7.49 -12.38
CA LYS A 14 6.96 -6.41 -11.64
C LYS A 14 6.00 -5.67 -10.72
N THR A 15 4.81 -5.32 -11.21
CA THR A 15 3.76 -4.73 -10.37
C THR A 15 3.32 -5.72 -9.30
N PHE A 16 3.07 -6.98 -9.68
CA PHE A 16 2.64 -8.02 -8.76
C PHE A 16 3.66 -8.24 -7.63
N SER A 17 4.98 -8.24 -7.89
CA SER A 17 5.97 -8.39 -6.82
C SER A 17 5.96 -7.24 -5.80
N MET A 18 5.56 -6.04 -6.23
CA MET A 18 5.48 -4.87 -5.35
C MET A 18 4.25 -4.92 -4.44
N ILE A 19 3.13 -5.47 -4.92
CA ILE A 19 1.83 -5.39 -4.25
C ILE A 19 1.27 -6.76 -3.79
N ASN A 20 1.96 -7.85 -4.09
CA ASN A 20 1.56 -9.19 -3.64
C ASN A 20 1.59 -9.29 -2.11
N GLY A 21 0.97 -10.37 -1.62
CA GLY A 21 0.84 -10.62 -0.20
C GLY A 21 -0.49 -10.11 0.37
N LYS A 22 -0.77 -10.53 1.60
CA LYS A 22 -2.08 -10.33 2.24
C LYS A 22 -2.37 -8.87 2.62
N TRP A 23 -1.34 -8.07 2.87
CA TRP A 23 -1.48 -6.79 3.56
C TRP A 23 -1.10 -5.58 2.73
N LYS A 24 -0.20 -5.69 1.74
CA LYS A 24 0.26 -4.56 0.94
C LYS A 24 -0.89 -3.80 0.28
N LEU A 25 -1.74 -4.50 -0.49
CA LEU A 25 -2.92 -3.88 -1.12
C LEU A 25 -3.88 -3.24 -0.11
N ARG A 26 -4.09 -3.86 1.06
CA ARG A 26 -4.93 -3.27 2.10
C ARG A 26 -4.31 -1.98 2.67
N ILE A 27 -2.99 -1.95 2.90
CA ILE A 27 -2.29 -0.74 3.36
C ILE A 27 -2.43 0.37 2.32
N LEU A 28 -2.23 0.07 1.04
CA LEU A 28 -2.37 1.05 -0.04
C LEU A 28 -3.80 1.57 -0.16
N TYR A 29 -4.81 0.70 0.01
CA TYR A 29 -6.21 1.10 0.05
C TYR A 29 -6.49 2.07 1.20
N GLU A 30 -6.08 1.76 2.42
CA GLU A 30 -6.27 2.64 3.58
C GLU A 30 -5.60 4.01 3.37
N LEU A 31 -4.38 4.05 2.82
CA LEU A 31 -3.66 5.29 2.52
C LEU A 31 -4.20 6.03 1.28
N ALA A 32 -4.96 5.36 0.41
CA ALA A 32 -5.67 6.00 -0.69
C ALA A 32 -6.96 6.66 -0.20
N CYS A 33 -7.68 6.01 0.72
CA CYS A 33 -8.85 6.58 1.39
C CYS A 33 -8.49 7.76 2.29
N GLU A 34 -7.38 7.64 3.03
CA GLU A 34 -6.92 8.61 4.01
C GLU A 34 -5.54 9.13 3.62
N LYS A 35 -5.42 10.43 3.32
CA LYS A 35 -4.17 11.01 2.79
C LYS A 35 -2.94 10.74 3.67
N ILE A 36 -3.11 10.72 4.98
CA ILE A 36 -2.06 10.53 5.98
C ILE A 36 -2.61 9.73 7.16
N LEU A 37 -1.92 8.66 7.55
CA LEU A 37 -2.30 7.83 8.71
C LEU A 37 -1.12 7.59 9.66
N ARG A 38 -1.40 7.51 10.95
CA ARG A 38 -0.45 7.04 11.97
C ARG A 38 -0.41 5.52 12.03
N TYR A 39 0.67 4.98 12.60
CA TYR A 39 0.84 3.54 12.79
C TYR A 39 -0.35 2.88 13.52
N SER A 40 -0.84 3.50 14.59
CA SER A 40 -1.96 2.96 15.38
C SER A 40 -3.29 2.95 14.62
N GLU A 41 -3.50 3.91 13.73
CA GLU A 41 -4.69 4.00 12.88
C GLU A 41 -4.66 2.91 11.82
N LEU A 42 -3.53 2.76 11.11
CA LEU A 42 -3.31 1.64 10.20
C LEU A 42 -3.50 0.29 10.90
N LYS A 43 -2.93 0.13 12.09
CA LYS A 43 -3.04 -1.11 12.88
C LYS A 43 -4.48 -1.46 13.27
N ARG A 44 -5.30 -0.45 13.53
CA ARG A 44 -6.72 -0.58 13.86
C ARG A 44 -7.54 -0.95 12.64
N ASN A 45 -7.38 -0.22 11.53
CA ASN A 45 -8.12 -0.44 10.29
C ASN A 45 -7.77 -1.81 9.66
N LEU A 46 -6.53 -2.26 9.82
CA LEU A 46 -6.02 -3.52 9.27
C LEU A 46 -6.17 -4.71 10.22
N THR A 47 -7.07 -4.68 11.20
CA THR A 47 -7.34 -5.85 12.06
C THR A 47 -7.67 -7.09 11.19
N PRO A 48 -7.12 -8.29 11.48
CA PRO A 48 -6.30 -8.68 12.63
C PRO A 48 -4.78 -8.70 12.39
N ILE A 49 -4.20 -7.81 11.57
CA ILE A 49 -2.75 -7.79 11.30
C ILE A 49 -1.96 -7.74 12.61
N THR A 50 -0.84 -8.47 12.74
CA THR A 50 0.02 -8.36 13.93
C THR A 50 0.92 -7.13 13.84
N HIS A 51 1.48 -6.67 14.97
CA HIS A 51 2.47 -5.57 14.94
C HIS A 51 3.68 -5.90 14.06
N LYS A 52 4.22 -7.12 14.21
CA LYS A 52 5.35 -7.60 13.41
C LYS A 52 5.04 -7.57 11.91
N MET A 53 3.86 -8.05 11.53
CA MET A 53 3.47 -8.06 10.12
C MET A 53 3.29 -6.63 9.60
N LEU A 54 2.60 -5.75 10.34
CA LEU A 54 2.42 -4.37 9.91
C LEU A 54 3.76 -3.65 9.74
N SER A 55 4.67 -3.77 10.70
CA SER A 55 5.98 -3.14 10.62
C SER A 55 6.81 -3.66 9.46
N THR A 56 6.81 -4.97 9.21
CA THR A 56 7.50 -5.57 8.06
C THR A 56 6.93 -5.06 6.74
N GLN A 57 5.60 -5.03 6.59
CA GLN A 57 4.96 -4.63 5.34
C GLN A 57 5.12 -3.13 5.06
N LEU A 58 5.05 -2.27 6.09
CA LEU A 58 5.33 -0.84 5.94
C LEU A 58 6.79 -0.59 5.53
N LYS A 59 7.73 -1.32 6.12
CA LYS A 59 9.15 -1.23 5.75
C LYS A 59 9.39 -1.66 4.30
N GLU A 60 8.82 -2.77 3.86
CA GLU A 60 8.92 -3.23 2.47
C GLU A 60 8.33 -2.19 1.48
N LEU A 61 7.16 -1.64 1.79
CA LEU A 61 6.52 -0.63 0.94
C LEU A 61 7.32 0.70 0.90
N GLU A 62 7.99 1.05 2.00
CA GLU A 62 8.88 2.20 2.08
C GLU A 62 10.15 1.97 1.24
N GLU A 63 10.78 0.78 1.37
CA GLU A 63 11.94 0.38 0.57
C GLU A 63 11.62 0.30 -0.93
N ASP A 64 10.42 -0.15 -1.30
CA ASP A 64 9.91 -0.15 -2.68
C ASP A 64 9.57 1.27 -3.18
N GLY A 65 9.66 2.29 -2.33
CA GLY A 65 9.37 3.69 -2.64
C GLY A 65 7.89 3.98 -2.90
N ILE A 66 6.98 3.14 -2.38
CA ILE A 66 5.53 3.24 -2.60
C ILE A 66 4.87 4.10 -1.53
N ILE A 67 5.39 4.06 -0.30
CA ILE A 67 4.92 4.91 0.80
C ILE A 67 6.06 5.78 1.32
N ILE A 68 5.68 6.89 1.94
CA ILE A 68 6.58 7.79 2.66
C ILE A 68 6.29 7.64 4.15
N ARG A 69 7.34 7.36 4.92
CA ARG A 69 7.31 7.38 6.39
C ARG A 69 7.92 8.70 6.87
N LYS A 70 7.18 9.43 7.70
CA LYS A 70 7.63 10.70 8.28
C LYS A 70 7.63 10.62 9.79
N GLU A 71 8.80 10.77 10.38
CA GLU A 71 8.97 10.91 11.83
C GLU A 71 8.90 12.37 12.23
N TYR A 72 8.26 12.64 13.36
CA TYR A 72 8.21 13.95 13.99
C TYR A 72 8.88 13.84 15.36
N PRO A 73 10.05 14.46 15.56
CA PRO A 73 10.75 14.48 16.83
C PRO A 73 10.06 15.46 17.78
N GLN A 74 9.00 14.99 18.41
CA GLN A 74 8.19 15.72 19.39
C GLN A 74 7.83 14.80 20.56
N VAL A 75 7.31 15.35 21.65
CA VAL A 75 6.77 14.57 22.77
C VAL A 75 5.24 14.67 22.77
N PRO A 76 4.51 13.55 22.65
CA PRO A 76 4.98 12.19 22.37
C PRO A 76 5.43 12.02 20.91
N PRO A 77 6.37 11.08 20.62
CA PRO A 77 6.87 10.85 19.27
C PRO A 77 5.72 10.44 18.34
N LYS A 78 5.77 10.96 17.11
CA LYS A 78 4.72 10.76 16.11
C LYS A 78 5.33 10.27 14.81
N VAL A 79 4.70 9.26 14.22
CA VAL A 79 5.07 8.71 12.91
C VAL A 79 3.83 8.69 12.04
N GLU A 80 3.96 9.22 10.83
CA GLU A 80 2.92 9.23 9.81
C GLU A 80 3.37 8.49 8.56
N TYR A 81 2.40 7.93 7.86
CA TYR A 81 2.54 7.24 6.60
C TYR A 81 1.62 7.87 5.57
N SER A 82 2.10 7.99 4.35
CA SER A 82 1.35 8.52 3.19
C SER A 82 1.84 7.82 1.92
N LEU A 83 1.05 7.88 0.85
CA LEU A 83 1.53 7.40 -0.47
C LEU A 83 2.61 8.33 -1.00
N SER A 84 3.65 7.77 -1.63
CA SER A 84 4.59 8.54 -2.44
C SER A 84 3.95 8.92 -3.78
N GLU A 85 4.63 9.70 -4.63
CA GLU A 85 4.18 9.94 -6.01
C GLU A 85 3.97 8.62 -6.78
N LYS A 86 4.87 7.66 -6.60
CA LYS A 86 4.74 6.30 -7.15
C LYS A 86 3.52 5.58 -6.56
N GLY A 87 3.27 5.70 -5.26
CA GLY A 87 2.08 5.13 -4.62
C GLY A 87 0.76 5.76 -5.09
N ILE A 88 0.74 7.08 -5.28
CA ILE A 88 -0.42 7.83 -5.81
C ILE A 88 -0.73 7.37 -7.23
N SER A 89 0.28 7.10 -8.06
CA SER A 89 0.09 6.56 -9.41
C SER A 89 -0.60 5.19 -9.44
N PHE A 90 -0.68 4.51 -8.29
CA PHE A 90 -1.36 3.22 -8.13
C PHE A 90 -2.86 3.34 -7.83
N ILE A 91 -3.35 4.52 -7.44
CA ILE A 91 -4.77 4.76 -7.09
C ILE A 91 -5.73 4.32 -8.21
N PRO A 92 -5.49 4.60 -9.51
CA PRO A 92 -6.40 4.13 -10.56
C PRO A 92 -6.57 2.62 -10.62
N ILE A 93 -5.56 1.84 -10.18
CA ILE A 93 -5.66 0.38 -10.10
C ILE A 93 -6.55 -0.03 -8.93
N ILE A 94 -6.44 0.65 -7.79
CA ILE A 94 -7.32 0.45 -6.62
C ILE A 94 -8.77 0.76 -7.00
N ASP A 95 -9.00 1.88 -7.68
CA ASP A 95 -10.34 2.27 -8.15
C ASP A 95 -10.93 1.21 -9.10
N ALA A 96 -10.14 0.72 -10.05
CA ALA A 96 -10.56 -0.36 -10.95
C ALA A 96 -10.92 -1.66 -10.20
N MET A 97 -10.19 -1.99 -9.13
CA MET A 97 -10.54 -3.12 -8.27
C MET A 97 -11.86 -2.89 -7.53
N CYS A 98 -12.09 -1.68 -7.01
CA CYS A 98 -13.35 -1.32 -6.35
C CYS A 98 -14.53 -1.39 -7.33
N ASP A 99 -14.37 -0.88 -8.54
CA ASP A 99 -15.43 -0.90 -9.55
C ASP A 99 -15.75 -2.33 -10.00
N TRP A 100 -14.74 -3.17 -10.18
CA TRP A 100 -14.96 -4.59 -10.46
C TRP A 100 -15.77 -5.28 -9.35
N GLY A 101 -15.45 -5.00 -8.07
CA GLY A 101 -16.15 -5.54 -6.91
C GLY A 101 -17.56 -4.97 -6.68
N LYS A 102 -17.96 -3.88 -7.35
CA LYS A 102 -19.35 -3.39 -7.34
C LYS A 102 -20.25 -4.18 -8.30
N ILE A 103 -19.66 -4.82 -9.31
CA ILE A 103 -20.37 -5.48 -10.42
C ILE A 103 -20.45 -7.00 -10.20
N ASN A 104 -19.63 -7.58 -9.33
CA ASN A 104 -19.53 -9.01 -9.06
C ASN A 104 -19.66 -9.30 -7.56
#